data_AF-A0A381UEL7-F1
#
_entry.id   AF-A0A381UEL7-F1
#
_cell.length_a   1.000
_cell.length_b   1.000
_cell.length_c   1.000
_cell.angle_alpha   90.00
_cell.angle_beta   90.00
_cell.angle_gamma   90.00
#
_symmetry.space_group_name_H-M   'P 1'
#
loop_
_entity.id
_entity.type
_entity.pdbx_description
1 polymer ?
#
loop_
_entity_poly.entity_id
_entity_poly.type
_entity_poly.pdbx_seq_one_letter_code
_entity_poly.pdbx_strand_id
1 'polypeptide(L)'
;MSKKILKKTLKDFRKNTLDNSKVRLAQNASIRNEVLELTMDWEYFRKIDHTFSDVISKEMPVTNQKSSGRCWGFAGLNLFRIYLGRKHNLKDFQFSQSYFMFWDKLEKSNYFLESILKTTDKHWSSRLIMHLLDNPIQDGGQWDMWVNLINKYGVVPQSEMPESHSSSKSLRMNRMITRKLREFAKQLREAKQDSASDSELQSRKTDMLEEIYQMLTIHLGTPPNSFDWQIRNKKKDFFRFEKLTPQTFYRDHVGLNLDEYICLINCPMSDKEYNKVYTVEFLGNVVEGHGIRYLNVETNVMKQAAINSLKNDDPVWFGCDVSKHFHRDLGVMDISLFDFDSFY
;
A
#
# COMPACT_ATOMS: atom_id res chain seq x y z
N MET A 1 23.19 23.53 34.04
CA MET A 1 22.30 24.09 33.00
C MET A 1 20.85 24.00 33.46
N SER A 2 20.05 25.05 33.28
CA SER A 2 18.60 24.99 33.55
C SER A 2 17.93 24.05 32.53
N LYS A 3 17.15 23.07 33.01
CA LYS A 3 16.31 22.22 32.16
C LYS A 3 15.05 22.96 31.66
N LYS A 4 14.76 24.16 32.18
CA LYS A 4 13.58 24.96 31.85
C LYS A 4 13.95 26.09 30.89
N ILE A 5 13.08 26.34 29.91
CA ILE A 5 13.14 27.54 29.07
C ILE A 5 12.77 28.75 29.93
N LEU A 6 13.69 29.71 30.05
CA LEU A 6 13.49 30.88 30.91
C LEU A 6 12.75 31.99 30.14
N LYS A 7 11.89 32.75 30.82
CA LYS A 7 11.20 33.91 30.23
C LYS A 7 12.16 34.96 29.67
N LYS A 8 13.34 35.12 30.29
CA LYS A 8 14.39 36.00 29.78
C LYS A 8 14.89 35.53 28.41
N THR A 9 15.19 34.24 28.28
CA THR A 9 15.60 33.61 27.01
C THR A 9 14.55 33.82 25.91
N LEU A 10 13.26 33.71 26.23
CA LEU A 10 12.18 33.97 25.26
C LEU A 10 12.11 35.44 24.80
N LYS A 11 12.43 36.40 25.69
CA LYS A 11 12.52 37.82 25.31
C LYS A 11 13.67 38.04 24.33
N ASP A 12 14.81 37.41 24.57
CA ASP A 12 15.98 37.50 23.70
C ASP A 12 15.69 36.85 22.33
N PHE A 13 15.05 35.67 22.29
CA PHE A 13 14.61 35.04 21.04
C PHE A 13 13.67 35.93 20.24
N ARG A 14 12.65 36.51 20.89
CA ARG A 14 11.70 37.43 20.24
C ARG A 14 12.43 38.63 19.65
N LYS A 15 13.34 39.25 20.41
CA LYS A 15 14.11 40.39 19.93
C LYS A 15 14.93 40.01 18.69
N ASN A 16 15.73 38.94 18.77
CA ASN A 16 16.57 38.47 17.67
C ASN A 16 15.74 38.12 16.41
N THR A 17 14.54 37.58 16.58
CA THR A 17 13.61 37.26 15.48
C THR A 17 13.09 38.53 14.81
N LEU A 18 12.65 39.52 15.59
CA LEU A 18 12.12 40.78 15.05
C LEU A 18 13.20 41.66 14.41
N ASP A 19 14.44 41.56 14.89
CA ASP A 19 15.59 42.28 14.32
C ASP A 19 16.10 41.63 13.03
N ASN A 20 15.73 40.36 12.75
CA ASN A 20 16.10 39.65 11.52
C ASN A 20 15.10 39.95 10.39
N SER A 21 15.55 40.71 9.37
CA SER A 21 14.72 41.07 8.22
C SER A 21 14.29 39.87 7.37
N LYS A 22 15.15 38.87 7.18
CA LYS A 22 14.82 37.65 6.43
C LYS A 22 13.68 36.88 7.09
N VAL A 23 13.76 36.71 8.42
CA VAL A 23 12.72 36.01 9.18
C VAL A 23 11.39 36.77 9.14
N ARG A 24 11.40 38.10 9.23
CA ARG A 24 10.17 38.89 9.08
C ARG A 24 9.55 38.77 7.69
N LEU A 25 10.38 38.75 6.64
CA LEU A 25 9.90 38.55 5.26
C LEU A 25 9.26 37.17 5.10
N ALA A 26 9.96 36.11 5.50
CA ALA A 26 9.46 34.74 5.45
C ALA A 26 8.19 34.56 6.31
N GLN A 27 8.14 35.18 7.49
CA GLN A 27 6.96 35.20 8.36
C GLN A 27 5.75 35.84 7.64
N ASN A 28 5.93 37.02 7.06
CA ASN A 28 4.85 37.73 6.39
C ASN A 28 4.32 36.95 5.17
N ALA A 29 5.20 36.28 4.43
CA ALA A 29 4.82 35.43 3.30
C ALA A 29 4.07 34.17 3.76
N SER A 30 4.62 33.41 4.72
CA SER A 30 4.06 32.12 5.16
C SER A 30 2.75 32.23 5.95
N ILE A 31 2.47 33.34 6.64
CA ILE A 31 1.24 33.48 7.43
C ILE A 31 -0.04 33.32 6.58
N ARG A 32 0.03 33.59 5.27
CA ARG A 32 -1.12 33.56 4.36
C ARG A 32 -1.01 32.53 3.23
N ASN A 33 0.09 31.79 3.14
CA ASN A 33 0.39 30.91 2.00
C ASN A 33 0.98 29.58 2.46
N GLU A 34 0.84 28.55 1.63
CA GLU A 34 1.47 27.25 1.85
C GLU A 34 2.99 27.36 1.65
N VAL A 35 3.77 26.80 2.57
CA VAL A 35 5.23 26.92 2.55
C VAL A 35 5.84 26.32 1.28
N LEU A 36 5.31 25.21 0.78
CA LEU A 36 5.83 24.55 -0.43
C LEU A 36 5.76 25.45 -1.67
N GLU A 37 4.74 26.31 -1.77
CA GLU A 37 4.61 27.28 -2.87
C GLU A 37 5.64 28.40 -2.75
N LEU A 38 5.99 28.78 -1.51
CA LEU A 38 6.96 29.84 -1.24
C LEU A 38 8.40 29.38 -1.39
N THR A 39 8.67 28.09 -1.17
CA THR A 39 10.03 27.53 -1.24
C THR A 39 10.35 26.88 -2.58
N MET A 40 9.43 26.86 -3.54
CA MET A 40 9.72 26.34 -4.87
C MET A 40 10.89 27.11 -5.52
N ASP A 41 11.95 26.39 -5.86
CA ASP A 41 13.07 26.96 -6.60
C ASP A 41 12.69 27.05 -8.09
N TRP A 42 12.53 28.29 -8.56
CA TRP A 42 12.17 28.59 -9.94
C TRP A 42 13.17 28.04 -10.97
N GLU A 43 14.47 28.11 -10.67
CA GLU A 43 15.52 27.69 -11.61
C GLU A 43 15.62 26.18 -11.73
N TYR A 44 15.27 25.43 -10.68
CA TYR A 44 15.08 23.98 -10.80
C TYR A 44 13.75 23.66 -11.48
N PHE A 45 12.64 24.25 -11.04
CA PHE A 45 11.31 23.96 -11.56
C PHE A 45 11.22 24.13 -13.08
N ARG A 46 11.72 25.24 -13.62
CA ARG A 46 11.63 25.55 -15.05
C ARG A 46 12.42 24.60 -15.96
N LYS A 47 13.28 23.75 -15.41
CA LYS A 47 14.12 22.79 -16.15
C LYS A 47 13.55 21.37 -16.14
N ILE A 48 12.47 21.13 -15.40
CA ILE A 48 11.86 19.80 -15.32
C ILE A 48 11.22 19.47 -16.67
N ASP A 49 11.64 18.35 -17.25
CA ASP A 49 11.12 17.80 -18.50
C ASP A 49 10.47 16.44 -18.20
N HIS A 50 9.25 16.25 -18.71
CA HIS A 50 8.49 14.99 -18.59
C HIS A 50 8.59 14.13 -19.85
N THR A 51 9.62 14.37 -20.66
CA THR A 51 9.95 13.57 -21.84
C THR A 51 10.98 12.50 -21.46
N PHE A 52 10.67 11.24 -21.73
CA PHE A 52 11.51 10.09 -21.39
C PHE A 52 11.92 9.32 -22.65
N SER A 53 13.17 8.84 -22.73
CA SER A 53 13.70 8.10 -23.88
C SER A 53 13.06 6.72 -24.05
N ASP A 54 12.80 6.04 -22.92
CA ASP A 54 12.24 4.71 -22.85
C ASP A 54 10.90 4.80 -22.10
N VAL A 55 9.81 4.42 -22.76
CA VAL A 55 8.45 4.46 -22.19
C VAL A 55 7.76 3.13 -22.39
N ILE A 56 6.93 2.76 -21.42
CA ILE A 56 6.17 1.52 -21.47
C ILE A 56 5.10 1.59 -22.56
N SER A 57 5.01 0.54 -23.37
CA SER A 57 4.01 0.44 -24.40
C SER A 57 2.61 0.18 -23.81
N LYS A 58 1.59 0.75 -24.46
CA LYS A 58 0.16 0.51 -24.14
C LYS A 58 -0.24 0.96 -22.74
N GLU A 59 0.32 2.08 -22.26
CA GLU A 59 -0.19 2.75 -21.07
C GLU A 59 -1.70 3.04 -21.17
N MET A 60 -2.35 3.03 -20.01
CA MET A 60 -3.78 3.22 -19.86
C MET A 60 -4.07 4.42 -18.94
N PRO A 61 -5.27 5.03 -19.02
CA PRO A 61 -5.67 6.11 -18.14
C PRO A 61 -5.42 5.80 -16.67
N VAL A 62 -5.01 6.82 -15.90
CA VAL A 62 -4.66 6.64 -14.47
C VAL A 62 -5.85 6.16 -13.64
N THR A 63 -5.55 5.36 -12.62
CA THR A 63 -6.52 4.86 -11.64
C THR A 63 -6.54 5.74 -10.39
N ASN A 64 -7.63 5.77 -9.63
CA ASN A 64 -7.75 6.62 -8.43
C ASN A 64 -8.25 5.83 -7.21
N GLN A 65 -7.37 5.63 -6.22
CA GLN A 65 -7.69 4.93 -4.97
C GLN A 65 -8.55 5.73 -3.98
N LYS A 66 -8.73 7.03 -4.23
CA LYS A 66 -9.46 7.97 -3.37
C LYS A 66 -8.95 7.94 -1.92
N SER A 67 -9.84 7.96 -0.93
CA SER A 67 -9.51 8.00 0.50
C SER A 67 -9.31 6.61 1.08
N SER A 68 -8.39 5.85 0.50
CA SER A 68 -7.99 4.52 0.97
C SER A 68 -6.47 4.34 0.82
N GLY A 69 -5.86 3.47 1.64
CA GLY A 69 -4.43 3.17 1.60
C GLY A 69 -4.06 2.02 0.68
N ARG A 70 -4.70 1.90 -0.49
CA ARG A 70 -4.60 0.74 -1.40
C ARG A 70 -3.52 0.89 -2.49
N CYS A 71 -2.61 1.84 -2.36
CA CYS A 71 -1.61 2.18 -3.39
C CYS A 71 -0.86 0.96 -3.95
N TRP A 72 -0.42 0.05 -3.07
CA TRP A 72 0.26 -1.18 -3.44
C TRP A 72 -0.57 -2.10 -4.34
N GLY A 73 -1.85 -2.30 -4.02
CA GLY A 73 -2.79 -3.08 -4.84
C GLY A 73 -3.14 -2.39 -6.16
N PHE A 74 -3.32 -1.07 -6.16
CA PHE A 74 -3.50 -0.30 -7.39
C PHE A 74 -2.27 -0.40 -8.30
N ALA A 75 -1.07 -0.26 -7.76
CA ALA A 75 0.18 -0.39 -8.52
C ALA A 75 0.36 -1.81 -9.09
N GLY A 76 0.09 -2.86 -8.30
CA GLY A 76 0.16 -4.24 -8.79
C GLY A 76 -0.86 -4.53 -9.91
N LEU A 77 -2.11 -4.06 -9.77
CA LEU A 77 -3.12 -4.21 -10.81
C LEU A 77 -2.86 -3.33 -12.05
N ASN A 78 -2.18 -2.19 -11.87
CA ASN A 78 -1.69 -1.36 -12.97
C ASN A 78 -0.58 -2.04 -13.77
N LEU A 79 0.28 -2.84 -13.11
CA LEU A 79 1.24 -3.71 -13.79
C LEU A 79 0.51 -4.74 -14.66
N PHE A 80 -0.47 -5.47 -14.09
CA PHE A 80 -1.23 -6.48 -14.84
C PHE A 80 -1.97 -5.95 -16.06
N ARG A 81 -2.57 -4.75 -15.97
CA ARG A 81 -3.43 -4.26 -17.06
C ARG A 81 -2.63 -3.90 -18.31
N ILE A 82 -1.33 -3.65 -18.18
CA ILE A 82 -0.42 -3.46 -19.30
C ILE A 82 -0.31 -4.75 -20.12
N TYR A 83 -0.03 -5.89 -19.48
CA TYR A 83 0.05 -7.20 -20.14
C TYR A 83 -1.30 -7.62 -20.77
N LEU A 84 -2.40 -7.48 -20.02
CA LEU A 84 -3.74 -7.77 -20.54
C LEU A 84 -4.09 -6.84 -21.71
N GLY A 85 -3.75 -5.56 -21.59
CA GLY A 85 -3.95 -4.54 -22.62
C GLY A 85 -3.19 -4.83 -23.91
N ARG A 86 -1.96 -5.32 -23.81
CA ARG A 86 -1.17 -5.80 -24.95
C ARG A 86 -1.83 -7.01 -25.60
N LYS A 87 -2.18 -8.03 -24.80
CA LYS A 87 -2.79 -9.29 -25.28
C LYS A 87 -4.08 -9.07 -26.05
N HIS A 88 -4.97 -8.22 -25.55
CA HIS A 88 -6.29 -7.97 -26.16
C HIS A 88 -6.38 -6.66 -26.95
N ASN A 89 -5.26 -5.95 -27.12
CA ASN A 89 -5.19 -4.63 -27.77
C ASN A 89 -6.25 -3.64 -27.25
N LEU A 90 -6.33 -3.51 -25.93
CA LEU A 90 -7.26 -2.61 -25.24
C LEU A 90 -6.67 -1.20 -25.09
N LYS A 91 -7.56 -0.20 -24.97
CA LYS A 91 -7.18 1.19 -24.65
C LYS A 91 -7.45 1.57 -23.20
N ASP A 92 -8.38 0.88 -22.57
CA ASP A 92 -8.85 1.16 -21.24
C ASP A 92 -9.38 -0.15 -20.64
N PHE A 93 -8.87 -0.49 -19.47
CA PHE A 93 -9.26 -1.63 -18.68
C PHE A 93 -8.80 -1.41 -17.25
N GLN A 94 -9.61 -1.86 -16.29
CA GLN A 94 -9.24 -1.91 -14.88
C GLN A 94 -9.64 -3.25 -14.29
N PHE A 95 -8.78 -3.78 -13.43
CA PHE A 95 -9.16 -4.86 -12.51
C PHE A 95 -9.84 -4.27 -11.29
N SER A 96 -10.70 -5.06 -10.64
CA SER A 96 -11.35 -4.66 -9.40
C SER A 96 -10.35 -4.53 -8.24
N GLN A 97 -10.11 -3.29 -7.81
CA GLN A 97 -9.34 -3.05 -6.58
C GLN A 97 -10.19 -3.26 -5.31
N SER A 98 -11.52 -3.34 -5.45
CA SER A 98 -12.46 -3.70 -4.38
C SER A 98 -12.39 -5.20 -4.07
N TYR A 99 -12.32 -6.06 -5.10
CA TYR A 99 -12.11 -7.50 -4.97
C TYR A 99 -10.80 -7.83 -4.25
N PHE A 100 -9.72 -7.18 -4.66
CA PHE A 100 -8.44 -7.26 -3.97
C PHE A 100 -8.55 -6.85 -2.49
N MET A 101 -9.19 -5.71 -2.21
CA MET A 101 -9.35 -5.19 -0.85
C MET A 101 -10.16 -6.14 0.04
N PHE A 102 -11.18 -6.79 -0.51
CA PHE A 102 -12.02 -7.74 0.23
C PHE A 102 -11.17 -8.89 0.77
N TRP A 103 -10.43 -9.57 -0.11
CA TRP A 103 -9.63 -10.73 0.28
C TRP A 103 -8.45 -10.36 1.17
N ASP A 104 -7.78 -9.24 0.89
CA ASP A 104 -6.70 -8.74 1.76
C ASP A 104 -7.18 -8.51 3.20
N LYS A 105 -8.37 -7.91 3.37
CA LYS A 105 -8.92 -7.63 4.70
C LYS A 105 -9.36 -8.87 5.44
N LEU A 106 -9.98 -9.82 4.73
CA LEU A 106 -10.35 -11.09 5.35
C LEU A 106 -9.10 -11.85 5.81
N GLU A 107 -8.08 -11.92 4.96
CA GLU A 107 -6.83 -12.63 5.25
C GLU A 107 -6.05 -11.96 6.38
N LYS A 108 -5.90 -10.63 6.35
CA LYS A 108 -5.31 -9.89 7.48
C LYS A 108 -6.05 -10.11 8.79
N SER A 109 -7.37 -10.28 8.75
CA SER A 109 -8.15 -10.62 9.95
C SER A 109 -7.75 -11.99 10.49
N ASN A 110 -7.67 -13.00 9.64
CA ASN A 110 -7.23 -14.35 10.01
C ASN A 110 -5.77 -14.34 10.52
N TYR A 111 -4.87 -13.66 9.80
CA TYR A 111 -3.47 -13.51 10.18
C TYR A 111 -3.30 -12.85 11.54
N PHE A 112 -4.07 -11.80 11.81
CA PHE A 112 -4.09 -11.14 13.11
C PHE A 112 -4.56 -12.09 14.21
N LEU A 113 -5.67 -12.82 14.02
CA LEU A 113 -6.17 -13.75 15.05
C LEU A 113 -5.18 -14.89 15.31
N GLU A 114 -4.54 -15.42 14.26
CA GLU A 114 -3.44 -16.38 14.38
C GLU A 114 -2.23 -15.79 15.11
N SER A 115 -1.91 -14.53 14.87
CA SER A 115 -0.83 -13.83 15.57
C SER A 115 -1.15 -13.67 17.07
N ILE A 116 -2.41 -13.43 17.42
CA ILE A 116 -2.85 -13.39 18.82
C ILE A 116 -2.73 -14.75 19.48
N LEU A 117 -3.15 -15.83 18.81
CA LEU A 117 -3.02 -17.20 19.32
C LEU A 117 -1.55 -17.60 19.52
N LYS A 118 -0.66 -17.19 18.61
CA LYS A 118 0.79 -17.43 18.72
C LYS A 118 1.47 -16.64 19.85
N THR A 119 0.80 -15.63 20.41
CA THR A 119 1.39 -14.71 21.40
C THR A 119 0.61 -14.70 22.72
N THR A 120 -0.16 -15.76 23.00
CA THR A 120 -0.91 -15.91 24.25
C THR A 120 -0.01 -15.95 25.48
N ASP A 121 1.24 -16.40 25.34
CA ASP A 121 2.30 -16.39 26.36
C ASP A 121 2.74 -14.98 26.76
N LYS A 122 2.55 -13.99 25.89
CA LYS A 122 3.03 -12.62 26.13
C LYS A 122 2.04 -11.82 26.96
N HIS A 123 2.57 -10.94 27.82
CA HIS A 123 1.74 -10.03 28.60
C HIS A 123 0.96 -9.06 27.68
N TRP A 124 -0.26 -8.71 28.06
CA TRP A 124 -1.15 -7.87 27.25
C TRP A 124 -0.58 -6.47 26.95
N SER A 125 0.26 -5.94 27.86
CA SER A 125 0.94 -4.65 27.69
C SER A 125 2.34 -4.77 27.08
N SER A 126 2.72 -5.95 26.59
CA SER A 126 3.99 -6.09 25.89
C SER A 126 4.00 -5.29 24.59
N ARG A 127 5.18 -4.81 24.17
CA ARG A 127 5.35 -4.02 22.95
C ARG A 127 4.78 -4.72 21.71
N LEU A 128 4.95 -6.04 21.62
CA LEU A 128 4.44 -6.84 20.50
C LEU A 128 2.91 -6.86 20.49
N ILE A 129 2.25 -7.14 21.62
CA ILE A 129 0.79 -7.16 21.68
C ILE A 129 0.22 -5.76 21.41
N MET A 130 0.82 -4.71 21.96
CA MET A 130 0.42 -3.33 21.66
C MET A 130 0.54 -3.03 20.15
N HIS A 131 1.61 -3.48 19.50
CA HIS A 131 1.81 -3.32 18.06
C HIS A 131 0.75 -4.06 17.23
N LEU A 132 0.50 -5.34 17.52
CA LEU A 132 -0.52 -6.13 16.82
C LEU A 132 -1.92 -5.51 16.95
N LEU A 133 -2.25 -4.96 18.12
CA LEU A 133 -3.54 -4.35 18.40
C LEU A 133 -3.70 -2.94 17.81
N ASP A 134 -2.61 -2.25 17.45
CA ASP A 134 -2.66 -0.85 17.03
C ASP A 134 -3.45 -0.66 15.72
N ASN A 135 -3.13 -1.43 14.68
CA ASN A 135 -3.78 -1.31 13.37
C ASN A 135 -3.85 -2.65 12.61
N PRO A 136 -4.63 -3.63 13.10
CA PRO A 136 -4.60 -5.02 12.63
C PRO A 136 -5.09 -5.22 11.19
N ILE A 137 -5.79 -4.23 10.61
CA ILE A 137 -6.42 -4.33 9.29
C ILE A 137 -6.21 -3.09 8.43
N GLN A 138 -5.04 -2.47 8.57
CA GLN A 138 -4.64 -1.35 7.72
C GLN A 138 -4.74 -1.70 6.23
N ASP A 139 -5.01 -0.69 5.40
CA ASP A 139 -5.14 -0.90 3.95
C ASP A 139 -3.81 -1.25 3.27
N GLY A 140 -2.68 -0.77 3.80
CA GLY A 140 -1.36 -0.95 3.20
C GLY A 140 -0.84 -2.38 3.25
N GLY A 141 0.07 -2.71 2.34
CA GLY A 141 0.68 -4.03 2.24
C GLY A 141 1.93 -3.99 1.38
N GLN A 142 2.46 -5.16 1.06
CA GLN A 142 3.77 -5.36 0.42
C GLN A 142 3.66 -6.27 -0.80
N TRP A 143 4.71 -6.35 -1.61
CA TRP A 143 4.72 -7.16 -2.84
C TRP A 143 4.34 -8.63 -2.59
N ASP A 144 5.00 -9.33 -1.67
CA ASP A 144 4.70 -10.75 -1.41
C ASP A 144 3.27 -10.95 -0.87
N MET A 145 2.76 -10.01 -0.07
CA MET A 145 1.36 -10.03 0.40
C MET A 145 0.38 -9.93 -0.77
N TRP A 146 0.73 -9.17 -1.80
CA TRP A 146 -0.08 -9.02 -3.00
C TRP A 146 -0.02 -10.31 -3.83
N VAL A 147 1.19 -10.87 -4.03
CA VAL A 147 1.39 -12.16 -4.71
C VAL A 147 0.57 -13.27 -4.06
N ASN A 148 0.59 -13.38 -2.73
CA ASN A 148 -0.20 -14.38 -2.01
C ASN A 148 -1.70 -14.29 -2.32
N LEU A 149 -2.24 -13.06 -2.42
CA LEU A 149 -3.64 -12.84 -2.76
C LEU A 149 -3.95 -13.21 -4.20
N ILE A 150 -3.09 -12.85 -5.15
CA ILE A 150 -3.29 -13.20 -6.55
C ILE A 150 -3.23 -14.72 -6.75
N ASN A 151 -2.25 -15.38 -6.15
CA ASN A 151 -2.10 -16.83 -6.27
C ASN A 151 -3.31 -17.59 -5.69
N LYS A 152 -3.90 -17.10 -4.59
CA LYS A 152 -5.05 -17.73 -3.94
C LYS A 152 -6.39 -17.38 -4.60
N TYR A 153 -6.60 -16.11 -4.91
CA TYR A 153 -7.92 -15.57 -5.28
C TYR A 153 -8.01 -15.06 -6.72
N GLY A 154 -6.92 -14.99 -7.46
CA GLY A 154 -6.89 -14.44 -8.81
C GLY A 154 -7.28 -12.96 -8.86
N VAL A 155 -7.82 -12.52 -10.00
CA VAL A 155 -8.29 -11.15 -10.23
C VAL A 155 -9.59 -11.15 -11.02
N VAL A 156 -10.32 -10.04 -10.98
CA VAL A 156 -11.55 -9.86 -11.77
C VAL A 156 -11.57 -8.48 -12.44
N PRO A 157 -12.29 -8.29 -13.56
CA PRO A 157 -12.55 -6.97 -14.11
C PRO A 157 -13.25 -6.04 -13.11
N GLN A 158 -13.02 -4.74 -13.21
CA GLN A 158 -13.68 -3.72 -12.41
C GLN A 158 -15.22 -3.76 -12.53
N SER A 159 -15.75 -4.24 -13.66
CA SER A 159 -17.19 -4.41 -13.89
C SER A 159 -17.82 -5.47 -13.00
N GLU A 160 -17.07 -6.50 -12.62
CA GLU A 160 -17.60 -7.65 -11.87
C GLU A 160 -17.68 -7.38 -10.37
N MET A 161 -16.80 -6.50 -9.87
CA MET A 161 -16.88 -6.00 -8.50
C MET A 161 -16.49 -4.53 -8.47
N PRO A 162 -17.44 -3.62 -8.69
CA PRO A 162 -17.17 -2.18 -8.70
C PRO A 162 -16.71 -1.63 -7.34
N GLU A 163 -16.26 -0.38 -7.35
CA GLU A 163 -15.97 0.35 -6.12
C GLU A 163 -17.26 0.61 -5.33
N SER A 164 -17.18 0.44 -4.01
CA SER A 164 -18.21 0.87 -3.06
C SER A 164 -17.81 2.19 -2.38
N HIS A 165 -18.72 2.77 -1.59
CA HIS A 165 -18.36 3.90 -0.74
C HIS A 165 -17.19 3.55 0.20
N SER A 166 -17.20 2.36 0.79
CA SER A 166 -16.16 1.93 1.74
C SER A 166 -14.85 1.54 1.08
N SER A 167 -14.85 1.00 -0.15
CA SER A 167 -13.60 0.77 -0.87
C SER A 167 -12.88 2.08 -1.20
N SER A 168 -13.66 3.11 -1.55
CA SER A 168 -13.17 4.46 -1.85
C SER A 168 -12.96 5.38 -0.62
N LYS A 169 -13.44 4.98 0.56
CA LYS A 169 -13.33 5.72 1.84
C LYS A 169 -13.33 4.76 3.04
N SER A 170 -12.20 4.08 3.24
CA SER A 170 -12.09 2.88 4.09
C SER A 170 -12.13 3.13 5.60
N LEU A 171 -11.89 4.37 6.06
CA LEU A 171 -11.70 4.71 7.47
C LEU A 171 -12.78 4.13 8.40
N ARG A 172 -14.07 4.27 8.05
CA ARG A 172 -15.18 3.83 8.92
C ARG A 172 -15.25 2.30 9.00
N MET A 173 -15.10 1.61 7.86
CA MET A 173 -15.07 0.14 7.81
C MET A 173 -13.91 -0.39 8.65
N ASN A 174 -12.69 0.12 8.42
CA ASN A 174 -11.50 -0.31 9.16
C ASN A 174 -11.67 -0.11 10.67
N ARG A 175 -12.23 1.04 11.08
CA ARG A 175 -12.49 1.30 12.51
C ARG A 175 -13.44 0.27 13.14
N MET A 176 -14.50 -0.12 12.44
CA MET A 176 -15.47 -1.09 12.97
C MET A 176 -14.88 -2.50 13.02
N ILE A 177 -14.19 -2.92 11.96
CA ILE A 177 -13.53 -4.24 11.92
C ILE A 177 -12.42 -4.32 12.97
N THR A 178 -11.56 -3.30 13.09
CA THR A 178 -10.53 -3.23 14.14
C THR A 178 -11.12 -3.36 15.55
N ARG A 179 -12.29 -2.75 15.81
CA ARG A 179 -12.96 -2.89 17.11
C ARG A 179 -13.34 -4.35 17.38
N LYS A 180 -13.92 -5.04 16.38
CA LYS A 180 -14.27 -6.47 16.50
C LYS A 180 -13.03 -7.36 16.63
N LEU A 181 -11.98 -7.12 15.86
CA LEU A 181 -10.73 -7.87 15.97
C LEU A 181 -10.11 -7.73 17.37
N ARG A 182 -10.13 -6.54 17.98
CA ARG A 182 -9.64 -6.34 19.36
C ARG A 182 -10.50 -7.08 20.40
N GLU A 183 -11.81 -7.10 20.21
CA GLU A 183 -12.73 -7.88 21.04
C GLU A 183 -12.43 -9.39 20.93
N PHE A 184 -12.27 -9.90 19.71
CA PHE A 184 -11.88 -11.28 19.44
C PHE A 184 -10.51 -11.64 20.02
N ALA A 185 -9.54 -10.74 19.93
CA ALA A 185 -8.23 -10.95 20.53
C ALA A 185 -8.32 -11.13 22.04
N LYS A 186 -9.17 -10.35 22.73
CA LYS A 186 -9.45 -10.53 24.16
C LYS A 186 -10.07 -11.91 24.42
N GLN A 187 -11.13 -12.25 23.68
CA GLN A 187 -11.86 -13.51 23.87
C GLN A 187 -10.98 -14.75 23.64
N LEU A 188 -10.15 -14.76 22.59
CA LEU A 188 -9.24 -15.88 22.31
C LEU A 188 -8.18 -16.05 23.40
N ARG A 189 -7.66 -14.94 23.93
CA ARG A 189 -6.66 -14.97 25.01
C ARG A 189 -7.26 -15.43 26.33
N GLU A 190 -8.46 -14.96 26.67
CA GLU A 190 -9.20 -15.43 27.85
C GLU A 190 -9.53 -16.92 27.73
N ALA A 191 -10.04 -17.37 26.59
CA ALA A 191 -10.30 -18.79 26.34
C ALA A 191 -9.03 -19.65 26.50
N LYS A 192 -7.87 -19.18 26.02
CA LYS A 192 -6.61 -19.90 26.24
C LYS A 192 -6.20 -19.95 27.71
N GLN A 193 -6.43 -18.87 28.47
CA GLN A 193 -6.19 -18.83 29.92
C GLN A 193 -7.12 -19.80 30.68
N ASP A 194 -8.35 -19.95 30.21
CA ASP A 194 -9.34 -20.90 30.70
C ASP A 194 -9.11 -22.33 30.19
N SER A 195 -7.90 -22.61 29.66
CA SER A 195 -7.46 -23.93 29.18
C SER A 195 -8.29 -24.51 28.03
N ALA A 196 -8.90 -23.65 27.20
CA ALA A 196 -9.54 -24.11 25.95
C ALA A 196 -8.53 -24.86 25.07
N SER A 197 -8.98 -25.97 24.51
CA SER A 197 -8.22 -26.77 23.55
C SER A 197 -7.99 -26.00 22.26
N ASP A 198 -6.96 -26.39 21.50
CA ASP A 198 -6.66 -25.76 20.22
C ASP A 198 -7.83 -25.96 19.22
N SER A 199 -8.57 -27.06 19.30
CA SER A 199 -9.78 -27.29 18.49
C SER A 199 -10.90 -26.29 18.81
N GLU A 200 -11.13 -25.99 20.09
CA GLU A 200 -12.13 -25.00 20.50
C GLU A 200 -11.73 -23.59 20.07
N LEU A 201 -10.44 -23.24 20.19
CA LEU A 201 -9.93 -21.95 19.73
C LEU A 201 -10.05 -21.79 18.22
N GLN A 202 -9.76 -22.84 17.45
CA GLN A 202 -9.93 -22.82 16.00
C GLN A 202 -11.42 -22.70 15.61
N SER A 203 -12.32 -23.41 16.28
CA SER A 203 -13.77 -23.27 16.05
C SER A 203 -14.22 -21.82 16.30
N ARG A 204 -13.85 -21.23 17.44
CA ARG A 204 -14.18 -19.83 17.76
C ARG A 204 -13.61 -18.86 16.73
N LYS A 205 -12.38 -19.07 16.28
CA LYS A 205 -11.75 -18.22 15.26
C LYS A 205 -12.52 -18.30 13.93
N THR A 206 -13.01 -19.48 13.54
CA THR A 206 -13.86 -19.62 12.34
C THR A 206 -15.14 -18.80 12.45
N ASP A 207 -15.86 -18.87 13.58
CA ASP A 207 -17.07 -18.07 13.81
C ASP A 207 -16.77 -16.56 13.77
N MET A 208 -15.64 -16.15 14.37
CA MET A 208 -15.16 -14.77 14.34
C MET A 208 -14.88 -14.29 12.90
N LEU A 209 -14.28 -15.13 12.07
CA LEU A 209 -13.98 -14.82 10.67
C LEU A 209 -15.26 -14.77 9.81
N GLU A 210 -16.27 -15.56 10.13
CA GLU A 210 -17.59 -15.45 9.51
C GLU A 210 -18.20 -14.06 9.79
N GLU A 211 -18.14 -13.57 11.04
CA GLU A 211 -18.61 -12.23 11.39
C GLU A 211 -17.85 -11.15 10.58
N ILE A 212 -16.52 -11.29 10.45
CA ILE A 212 -15.72 -10.38 9.61
C ILE A 212 -16.13 -10.47 8.13
N TYR A 213 -16.36 -11.65 7.60
CA TYR A 213 -16.80 -11.85 6.22
C TYR A 213 -18.14 -11.14 5.95
N GLN A 214 -19.08 -11.24 6.88
CA GLN A 214 -20.36 -10.54 6.82
C GLN A 214 -20.15 -9.01 6.82
N MET A 215 -19.29 -8.49 7.71
CA MET A 215 -18.95 -7.06 7.74
C MET A 215 -18.34 -6.58 6.42
N LEU A 216 -17.41 -7.36 5.84
CA LEU A 216 -16.80 -7.02 4.55
C LEU A 216 -17.83 -7.05 3.42
N THR A 217 -18.73 -8.04 3.41
CA THR A 217 -19.81 -8.13 2.43
C THR A 217 -20.75 -6.91 2.50
N ILE A 218 -21.11 -6.45 3.71
CA ILE A 218 -21.90 -5.24 3.91
C ILE A 218 -21.21 -4.00 3.32
N HIS A 219 -19.88 -3.92 3.43
CA HIS A 219 -19.13 -2.73 3.01
C HIS A 219 -18.68 -2.76 1.54
N LEU A 220 -18.36 -3.92 1.01
CA LEU A 220 -17.65 -4.08 -0.28
C LEU A 220 -18.45 -4.86 -1.31
N GLY A 221 -19.57 -5.49 -0.90
CA GLY A 221 -20.30 -6.46 -1.71
C GLY A 221 -19.71 -7.87 -1.60
N THR A 222 -20.43 -8.84 -2.18
CA THR A 222 -19.99 -10.25 -2.22
C THR A 222 -19.04 -10.47 -3.39
N PRO A 223 -17.83 -11.04 -3.18
CA PRO A 223 -16.93 -11.36 -4.28
C PRO A 223 -17.58 -12.34 -5.28
N PRO A 224 -17.43 -12.12 -6.60
CA PRO A 224 -17.96 -13.04 -7.60
C PRO A 224 -17.15 -14.34 -7.64
N ASN A 225 -17.86 -15.47 -7.71
CA ASN A 225 -17.23 -16.79 -7.90
C ASN A 225 -17.03 -17.13 -9.38
N SER A 226 -17.90 -16.61 -10.26
CA SER A 226 -17.80 -16.78 -11.70
C SER A 226 -18.46 -15.62 -12.44
N PHE A 227 -18.01 -15.34 -13.66
CA PHE A 227 -18.54 -14.27 -14.50
C PHE A 227 -18.28 -14.53 -15.99
N ASP A 228 -19.00 -13.80 -16.83
CA ASP A 228 -18.70 -13.68 -18.26
C ASP A 228 -18.01 -12.35 -18.50
N TRP A 229 -16.93 -12.35 -19.28
CA TRP A 229 -16.22 -11.13 -19.63
C TRP A 229 -16.33 -10.83 -21.12
N GLN A 230 -16.74 -9.60 -21.43
CA GLN A 230 -16.99 -9.14 -22.79
C GLN A 230 -16.22 -7.86 -23.07
N ILE A 231 -15.58 -7.79 -24.23
CA ILE A 231 -14.76 -6.63 -24.63
C ILE A 231 -14.90 -6.33 -26.11
N ARG A 232 -14.63 -5.07 -26.46
CA ARG A 232 -14.29 -4.66 -27.83
C ARG A 232 -12.88 -4.12 -27.86
N ASN A 233 -12.05 -4.67 -28.75
CA ASN A 233 -10.66 -4.22 -28.89
C ASN A 233 -10.58 -2.89 -29.68
N LYS A 234 -9.37 -2.35 -29.86
CA LYS A 234 -9.14 -1.14 -30.67
C LYS A 234 -9.55 -1.27 -32.15
N LYS A 235 -9.65 -2.51 -32.68
CA LYS A 235 -10.13 -2.80 -34.05
C LYS A 235 -11.66 -2.93 -34.13
N LYS A 236 -12.37 -2.77 -33.00
CA LYS A 236 -13.83 -2.93 -32.83
C LYS A 236 -14.31 -4.39 -32.87
N ASP A 237 -13.41 -5.36 -32.89
CA ASP A 237 -13.74 -6.78 -32.80
C ASP A 237 -14.31 -7.09 -31.42
N PHE A 238 -15.37 -7.89 -31.37
CA PHE A 238 -16.03 -8.31 -30.14
C PHE A 238 -15.49 -9.66 -29.69
N PHE A 239 -15.16 -9.77 -28.40
CA PHE A 239 -14.79 -11.02 -27.75
C PHE A 239 -15.69 -11.24 -26.53
N ARG A 240 -16.05 -12.50 -26.31
CA ARG A 240 -16.76 -12.96 -25.12
C ARG A 240 -16.06 -14.20 -24.58
N PHE A 241 -15.82 -14.18 -23.28
CA PHE A 241 -15.23 -15.27 -22.52
C PHE A 241 -16.24 -15.64 -21.44
N GLU A 242 -16.71 -16.89 -21.45
CA GLU A 242 -17.82 -17.32 -20.60
C GLU A 242 -17.32 -18.22 -19.47
N LYS A 243 -18.07 -18.24 -18.35
CA LYS A 243 -17.81 -19.14 -17.21
C LYS A 243 -16.40 -19.02 -16.64
N LEU A 244 -15.86 -17.81 -16.64
CA LEU A 244 -14.58 -17.52 -16.01
C LEU A 244 -14.74 -17.54 -14.49
N THR A 245 -13.71 -18.02 -13.79
CA THR A 245 -13.50 -17.72 -12.37
C THR A 245 -12.40 -16.67 -12.23
N PRO A 246 -12.24 -16.03 -11.07
CA PRO A 246 -11.14 -15.10 -10.83
C PRO A 246 -9.75 -15.70 -11.12
N GLN A 247 -9.54 -16.98 -10.79
CA GLN A 247 -8.28 -17.69 -11.05
C GLN A 247 -8.07 -18.00 -12.53
N THR A 248 -9.11 -18.47 -13.24
CA THR A 248 -8.97 -18.73 -14.68
C THR A 248 -8.80 -17.43 -15.45
N PHE A 249 -9.47 -16.35 -15.03
CA PHE A 249 -9.28 -15.02 -15.62
C PHE A 249 -7.84 -14.53 -15.48
N TYR A 250 -7.24 -14.68 -14.29
CA TYR A 250 -5.83 -14.38 -14.08
C TYR A 250 -4.92 -15.19 -15.01
N ARG A 251 -5.05 -16.53 -14.97
CA ARG A 251 -4.22 -17.45 -15.75
C ARG A 251 -4.34 -17.19 -17.25
N ASP A 252 -5.55 -17.00 -17.75
CA ASP A 252 -5.83 -16.98 -19.18
C ASP A 252 -5.63 -15.59 -19.80
N HIS A 253 -5.66 -14.50 -19.02
CA HIS A 253 -5.55 -13.13 -19.55
C HIS A 253 -4.40 -12.29 -19.02
N VAL A 254 -3.77 -12.69 -17.90
CA VAL A 254 -2.53 -12.08 -17.39
C VAL A 254 -1.38 -13.08 -17.50
N GLY A 255 -1.49 -14.23 -16.84
CA GLY A 255 -0.59 -15.37 -17.03
C GLY A 255 0.87 -15.15 -16.61
N LEU A 256 1.13 -14.21 -15.69
CA LEU A 256 2.47 -13.98 -15.16
C LEU A 256 2.83 -15.01 -14.08
N ASN A 257 4.07 -15.48 -14.09
CA ASN A 257 4.59 -16.29 -12.99
C ASN A 257 5.15 -15.37 -11.91
N LEU A 258 4.37 -15.13 -10.85
CA LEU A 258 4.76 -14.18 -9.80
C LEU A 258 5.96 -14.65 -8.98
N ASP A 259 6.30 -15.95 -9.01
CA ASP A 259 7.46 -16.50 -8.32
C ASP A 259 8.79 -16.09 -8.97
N GLU A 260 8.76 -15.59 -10.20
CA GLU A 260 9.93 -15.05 -10.91
C GLU A 260 10.26 -13.61 -10.52
N TYR A 261 9.38 -12.94 -9.77
CA TYR A 261 9.57 -11.56 -9.33
C TYR A 261 10.29 -11.52 -7.98
N ILE A 262 11.27 -10.62 -7.87
CA ILE A 262 12.08 -10.43 -6.67
C ILE A 262 11.86 -9.02 -6.13
N CYS A 263 11.53 -8.92 -4.83
CA CYS A 263 11.43 -7.62 -4.16
C CYS A 263 12.83 -7.16 -3.71
N LEU A 264 13.35 -6.14 -4.40
CA LEU A 264 14.59 -5.46 -4.03
C LEU A 264 14.29 -4.30 -3.09
N ILE A 265 15.08 -4.15 -2.03
CA ILE A 265 15.07 -2.97 -1.16
C ILE A 265 16.45 -2.33 -1.12
N ASN A 266 16.49 -1.04 -0.77
CA ASN A 266 17.72 -0.38 -0.35
C ASN A 266 17.51 0.12 1.07
N CYS A 267 18.18 -0.53 2.02
CA CYS A 267 18.14 -0.19 3.43
C CYS A 267 19.57 0.03 3.93
N PRO A 268 20.05 1.29 3.97
CA PRO A 268 21.43 1.61 4.31
C PRO A 268 21.70 1.64 5.83
N MET A 269 20.85 0.97 6.62
CA MET A 269 21.03 0.92 8.08
C MET A 269 22.21 0.00 8.43
N SER A 270 22.96 0.36 9.49
CA SER A 270 24.17 -0.37 9.89
C SER A 270 23.93 -1.83 10.28
N ASP A 271 22.70 -2.20 10.63
CA ASP A 271 22.27 -3.55 10.99
C ASP A 271 21.57 -4.30 9.83
N LYS A 272 21.68 -3.78 8.60
CA LYS A 272 21.15 -4.38 7.36
C LYS A 272 22.25 -4.50 6.33
N GLU A 273 22.96 -5.61 6.35
CA GLU A 273 23.95 -5.97 5.33
C GLU A 273 23.30 -6.05 3.94
N TYR A 274 24.05 -5.65 2.91
CA TYR A 274 23.64 -5.87 1.52
C TYR A 274 23.84 -7.33 1.12
N ASN A 275 23.16 -7.76 0.05
CA ASN A 275 23.13 -9.13 -0.48
C ASN A 275 22.62 -10.16 0.54
N LYS A 276 21.72 -9.72 1.42
CA LYS A 276 21.01 -10.56 2.40
C LYS A 276 19.51 -10.41 2.21
N VAL A 277 18.78 -11.48 2.51
CA VAL A 277 17.32 -11.52 2.49
C VAL A 277 16.81 -11.26 3.90
N TYR A 278 15.88 -10.32 4.03
CA TYR A 278 15.22 -9.97 5.28
C TYR A 278 13.72 -10.24 5.20
N THR A 279 13.14 -10.50 6.37
CA THR A 279 11.69 -10.53 6.58
C THR A 279 11.35 -9.68 7.81
N VAL A 280 10.06 -9.41 8.02
CA VAL A 280 9.57 -8.67 9.19
C VAL A 280 8.62 -9.55 9.96
N GLU A 281 8.94 -9.79 11.24
CA GLU A 281 8.12 -10.60 12.13
C GLU A 281 6.68 -10.06 12.21
N PHE A 282 5.68 -10.95 12.10
CA PHE A 282 4.26 -10.59 12.09
C PHE A 282 3.79 -9.64 10.97
N LEU A 283 4.58 -9.44 9.92
CA LEU A 283 4.13 -8.73 8.71
C LEU A 283 3.63 -9.74 7.67
N GLY A 284 2.32 -9.78 7.40
CA GLY A 284 1.71 -10.70 6.44
C GLY A 284 0.19 -10.54 6.32
N ASN A 285 -0.41 -11.34 5.46
CA ASN A 285 -1.87 -11.41 5.28
C ASN A 285 -2.38 -12.85 5.11
N VAL A 286 -1.89 -13.62 4.14
CA VAL A 286 -2.30 -15.02 3.95
C VAL A 286 -1.42 -15.91 4.83
N VAL A 287 -2.02 -16.67 5.75
CA VAL A 287 -1.29 -17.43 6.80
C VAL A 287 -0.41 -18.52 6.22
N GLU A 288 -0.90 -19.22 5.19
CA GLU A 288 -0.20 -20.25 4.44
C GLU A 288 0.60 -19.70 3.25
N GLY A 289 0.55 -18.39 3.03
CA GLY A 289 1.26 -17.72 1.94
C GLY A 289 2.76 -17.65 2.18
N HIS A 290 3.48 -17.15 1.17
CA HIS A 290 4.91 -16.89 1.31
C HIS A 290 5.15 -15.75 2.30
N GLY A 291 6.14 -15.95 3.17
CA GLY A 291 6.67 -14.88 4.01
C GLY A 291 7.27 -13.78 3.14
N ILE A 292 7.25 -12.55 3.66
CA ILE A 292 7.80 -11.40 2.95
C ILE A 292 9.32 -11.52 2.84
N ARG A 293 9.87 -11.31 1.65
CA ARG A 293 11.28 -11.43 1.35
C ARG A 293 11.79 -10.15 0.71
N TYR A 294 12.70 -9.48 1.40
CA TYR A 294 13.38 -8.30 0.88
C TYR A 294 14.85 -8.61 0.65
N LEU A 295 15.29 -8.60 -0.60
CA LEU A 295 16.72 -8.66 -0.91
C LEU A 295 17.29 -7.25 -0.79
N ASN A 296 18.12 -7.01 0.23
CA ASN A 296 18.76 -5.71 0.42
C ASN A 296 19.92 -5.54 -0.56
N VAL A 297 19.86 -4.51 -1.40
CA VAL A 297 20.86 -4.22 -2.44
C VAL A 297 21.26 -2.76 -2.40
N GLU A 298 22.41 -2.46 -2.99
CA GLU A 298 22.81 -1.08 -3.23
C GLU A 298 21.87 -0.40 -4.24
N THR A 299 21.65 0.90 -4.08
CA THR A 299 20.75 1.69 -4.94
C THR A 299 21.06 1.56 -6.43
N ASN A 300 22.34 1.45 -6.81
CA ASN A 300 22.73 1.30 -8.21
C ASN A 300 22.23 -0.02 -8.82
N VAL A 301 22.22 -1.10 -8.05
CA VAL A 301 21.69 -2.40 -8.49
C VAL A 301 20.18 -2.30 -8.74
N MET A 302 19.45 -1.67 -7.81
CA MET A 302 18.01 -1.45 -7.96
C MET A 302 17.67 -0.58 -9.18
N LYS A 303 18.42 0.51 -9.39
CA LYS A 303 18.26 1.37 -10.58
C LYS A 303 18.54 0.61 -11.87
N GLN A 304 19.61 -0.18 -11.92
CA GLN A 304 19.96 -0.95 -13.11
C GLN A 304 18.90 -2.03 -13.43
N ALA A 305 18.36 -2.69 -12.40
CA ALA A 305 17.26 -3.65 -12.57
C ALA A 305 16.01 -2.97 -13.15
N ALA A 306 15.64 -1.79 -12.63
CA ALA A 306 14.52 -1.02 -13.15
C ALA A 306 14.75 -0.57 -14.61
N ILE A 307 15.94 -0.06 -14.94
CA ILE A 307 16.29 0.33 -16.32
C ILE A 307 16.16 -0.86 -17.28
N ASN A 308 16.69 -2.02 -16.89
CA ASN A 308 16.61 -3.23 -17.71
C ASN A 308 15.15 -3.67 -17.93
N SER A 309 14.32 -3.61 -16.88
CA SER A 309 12.88 -3.90 -16.97
C SER A 309 12.19 -2.94 -17.94
N LEU A 310 12.40 -1.63 -17.80
CA LEU A 310 11.78 -0.62 -18.68
C LEU A 310 12.21 -0.80 -20.16
N LYS A 311 13.49 -1.09 -20.40
CA LYS A 311 14.01 -1.37 -21.76
C LYS A 311 13.46 -2.68 -22.35
N ASN A 312 13.06 -3.62 -21.51
CA ASN A 312 12.35 -4.83 -21.91
C ASN A 312 10.84 -4.62 -22.07
N ASP A 313 10.36 -3.37 -21.98
CA ASP A 313 8.95 -3.01 -22.00
C ASP A 313 8.17 -3.60 -20.80
N ASP A 314 8.83 -3.91 -19.69
CA ASP A 314 8.21 -4.44 -18.47
C ASP A 314 8.08 -3.34 -17.40
N PRO A 315 6.85 -3.01 -16.97
CA PRO A 315 6.62 -2.00 -15.94
C PRO A 315 7.11 -2.45 -14.56
N VAL A 316 7.54 -1.49 -13.74
CA VAL A 316 8.14 -1.74 -12.42
C VAL A 316 7.21 -1.28 -11.30
N TRP A 317 6.87 -2.17 -10.37
CA TRP A 317 6.27 -1.80 -9.09
C TRP A 317 7.37 -1.28 -8.15
N PHE A 318 7.16 -0.13 -7.51
CA PHE A 318 8.10 0.38 -6.53
C PHE A 318 7.40 1.05 -5.36
N GLY A 319 8.04 1.00 -4.19
CA GLY A 319 7.64 1.72 -2.98
C GLY A 319 8.60 2.88 -2.70
N CYS A 320 8.07 3.99 -2.22
CA CYS A 320 8.86 5.15 -1.79
C CYS A 320 8.10 5.96 -0.72
N ASP A 321 8.82 6.86 -0.02
CA ASP A 321 8.20 7.91 0.78
C ASP A 321 7.78 9.07 -0.13
N VAL A 322 6.62 8.92 -0.78
CA VAL A 322 6.10 9.87 -1.77
C VAL A 322 5.90 11.28 -1.24
N SER A 323 5.85 11.48 0.08
CA SER A 323 5.64 12.80 0.68
C SER A 323 6.90 13.68 0.73
N LYS A 324 8.08 13.09 0.54
CA LYS A 324 9.35 13.81 0.68
C LYS A 324 9.72 14.50 -0.62
N HIS A 325 9.97 15.82 -0.53
CA HIS A 325 10.34 16.66 -1.66
C HIS A 325 9.42 16.45 -2.88
N PHE A 326 8.11 16.45 -2.62
CA PHE A 326 7.07 16.18 -3.60
C PHE A 326 6.09 17.34 -3.72
N HIS A 327 5.84 17.78 -4.95
CA HIS A 327 4.76 18.71 -5.26
C HIS A 327 3.62 17.98 -5.96
N ARG A 328 2.51 17.81 -5.25
CA ARG A 328 1.39 16.97 -5.72
C ARG A 328 0.77 17.45 -7.02
N ASP A 329 0.47 18.75 -7.12
CA ASP A 329 -0.28 19.29 -8.25
C ASP A 329 0.57 19.40 -9.52
N LEU A 330 1.90 19.45 -9.36
CA LEU A 330 2.87 19.46 -10.45
C LEU A 330 3.32 18.05 -10.83
N GLY A 331 3.13 17.06 -9.96
CA GLY A 331 3.56 15.68 -10.18
C GLY A 331 5.07 15.47 -10.09
N VAL A 332 5.79 16.33 -9.36
CA VAL A 332 7.27 16.33 -9.33
C VAL A 332 7.80 15.84 -7.98
N MET A 333 8.68 14.84 -8.02
CA MET A 333 9.49 14.38 -6.88
C MET A 333 10.97 14.69 -7.13
N ASP A 334 11.49 15.76 -6.53
CA ASP A 334 12.87 16.19 -6.73
C ASP A 334 13.41 16.86 -5.46
N ILE A 335 14.53 16.35 -4.94
CA ILE A 335 15.18 16.83 -3.71
C ILE A 335 15.64 18.29 -3.79
N SER A 336 15.83 18.81 -5.00
CA SER A 336 16.24 20.19 -5.29
C SER A 336 15.07 21.10 -5.64
N LEU A 337 13.82 20.61 -5.65
CA LEU A 337 12.65 21.43 -6.00
C LEU A 337 12.39 22.56 -5.00
N PHE A 338 12.77 22.38 -3.74
CA PHE A 338 12.43 23.31 -2.66
C PHE A 338 13.69 23.86 -1.99
N ASP A 339 13.82 25.18 -1.97
CA ASP A 339 14.87 25.91 -1.26
C ASP A 339 14.41 26.25 0.18
N PHE A 340 14.29 25.21 1.02
CA PHE A 340 13.97 25.39 2.44
C PHE A 340 15.09 26.09 3.21
N ASP A 341 16.34 25.89 2.81
CA ASP A 341 17.52 26.43 3.51
C ASP A 341 17.62 27.95 3.36
N SER A 342 17.22 28.52 2.22
CA SER A 342 17.13 29.99 2.09
C SER A 342 15.90 30.56 2.79
N PHE A 343 14.84 29.77 2.95
CA PHE A 343 13.57 30.22 3.51
C PHE A 343 13.57 30.31 5.05
N TYR A 344 14.19 29.35 5.73
CA TYR A 344 14.29 29.28 7.20
C TYR A 344 15.58 29.92 7.71
#